data_AF-A0A4S3JC31-F1
#
_entry.id   AF-A0A4S3JC31-F1
#
_cell.length_a   1.000
_cell.length_b   1.000
_cell.length_c   1.000
_cell.angle_alpha   90.00
_cell.angle_beta   90.00
_cell.angle_gamma   90.00
#
_symmetry.space_group_name_H-M   'P 1'
#
loop_
_entity.id
_entity.type
_entity.pdbx_description
1 polymer ?
#
loop_
_entity_poly.entity_id
_entity_poly.type
_entity_poly.pdbx_seq_one_letter_code
_entity_poly.pdbx_strand_id
1 'polypeptide(L)'
;MAPSAVSPKMPARPDARGLSLEHDRLLEAVQLQNRPGRMQMPVAVVGMACRLPGHSNSPTALWDMLLRGGIARNEPPASRFSLAGHYDKTTKPRTMKSPGGMFIEDMDPEVFDGQFFNISRTDCIAMEPQQRQLLEVAYECLENAGVPLEAVSNTSTGVVVGTNFIGVYFLSIRMGIDC
;
A
#
# COMPACT_ATOMS: atom_id res chain seq x y z
N MET A 1 -31.75 38.64 -23.02
CA MET A 1 -32.30 37.35 -23.49
C MET A 1 -31.24 36.30 -23.20
N ALA A 2 -31.28 35.66 -22.03
CA ALA A 2 -30.24 34.74 -21.57
C ALA A 2 -30.49 33.32 -22.13
N PRO A 3 -29.46 32.60 -22.61
CA PRO A 3 -29.62 31.22 -23.06
C PRO A 3 -29.83 30.31 -21.85
N SER A 4 -30.94 29.57 -21.88
CA SER A 4 -31.32 28.55 -20.90
C SER A 4 -30.25 27.45 -20.81
N ALA A 5 -29.70 27.25 -19.60
CA ALA A 5 -28.81 26.14 -19.30
C ALA A 5 -29.54 24.80 -19.47
N VAL A 6 -29.08 23.97 -20.40
CA VAL A 6 -29.54 22.58 -20.55
C VAL A 6 -28.79 21.75 -19.52
N SER A 7 -29.48 21.35 -18.45
CA SER A 7 -28.95 20.41 -17.47
C SER A 7 -28.59 19.09 -18.15
N PRO A 8 -27.42 18.48 -17.89
CA PRO A 8 -27.11 17.14 -18.36
C PRO A 8 -28.14 16.16 -17.79
N LYS A 9 -28.93 15.56 -18.68
CA LYS A 9 -29.96 14.59 -18.34
C LYS A 9 -29.27 13.37 -17.75
N MET A 10 -29.50 13.11 -16.45
CA MET A 10 -29.02 11.88 -15.79
C MET A 10 -29.50 10.68 -16.63
N PRO A 11 -28.62 9.73 -16.98
CA PRO A 11 -29.03 8.56 -17.75
C PRO A 11 -30.18 7.89 -17.01
N ALA A 12 -31.23 7.56 -17.76
CA ALA A 12 -32.40 6.88 -17.19
C ALA A 12 -31.91 5.64 -16.44
N ARG A 13 -32.42 5.42 -15.22
CA ARG A 13 -32.15 4.18 -14.48
C ARG A 13 -32.48 3.02 -15.43
N PRO A 14 -31.54 2.08 -15.64
CA PRO A 14 -31.79 0.95 -16.53
C PRO A 14 -33.07 0.25 -16.08
N ASP A 15 -33.93 -0.10 -17.03
CA ASP A 15 -35.12 -0.86 -16.72
C ASP A 15 -34.71 -2.26 -16.21
N ALA A 16 -35.61 -2.96 -15.54
CA ALA A 16 -35.30 -4.28 -14.99
C ALA A 16 -34.77 -5.27 -16.06
N ARG A 17 -35.11 -5.04 -17.33
CA ARG A 17 -34.61 -5.80 -18.49
C ARG A 17 -33.18 -5.39 -18.90
N GLY A 18 -32.82 -4.12 -18.81
CA GLY A 18 -31.46 -3.64 -19.01
C GLY A 18 -30.50 -4.13 -17.94
N LEU A 19 -30.95 -4.17 -16.68
CA LEU A 19 -30.20 -4.76 -15.56
C LEU A 19 -30.04 -6.28 -15.71
N SER A 20 -31.06 -7.00 -16.20
CA SER A 20 -30.94 -8.43 -16.45
C SER A 20 -30.00 -8.74 -17.62
N LEU A 21 -30.04 -7.95 -18.71
CA LEU A 21 -29.11 -8.09 -19.84
C LEU A 21 -27.65 -7.80 -19.45
N GLU A 22 -27.44 -6.82 -18.59
CA GLU A 22 -26.10 -6.50 -18.07
C GLU A 22 -25.62 -7.57 -17.07
N HIS A 23 -26.51 -8.09 -16.24
CA HIS A 23 -26.26 -9.25 -15.39
C HIS A 23 -25.90 -10.49 -16.21
N ASP A 24 -26.65 -10.79 -17.27
CA ASP A 24 -26.41 -11.94 -18.16
C ASP A 24 -25.07 -11.81 -18.89
N ARG A 25 -24.70 -10.60 -19.34
CA ARG A 25 -23.38 -10.32 -19.94
C ARG A 25 -22.23 -10.45 -18.95
N LEU A 26 -22.43 -10.01 -17.70
CA LEU A 26 -21.43 -10.17 -16.64
C LEU A 26 -21.27 -11.65 -16.27
N LEU A 27 -22.37 -12.40 -16.19
CA LEU A 27 -22.33 -13.84 -15.99
C LEU A 27 -21.62 -14.53 -17.16
N GLU A 28 -21.90 -14.15 -18.40
CA GLU A 28 -21.23 -14.69 -19.59
C GLU A 28 -19.71 -14.35 -19.60
N ALA A 29 -19.31 -13.15 -19.20
CA ALA A 29 -17.91 -12.77 -19.05
C ALA A 29 -17.19 -13.58 -17.95
N VAL A 30 -17.84 -13.78 -16.80
CA VAL A 30 -17.33 -14.65 -15.72
C VAL A 30 -17.26 -16.11 -16.17
N GLN A 31 -18.24 -16.59 -16.96
CA GLN A 31 -18.24 -17.94 -17.53
C GLN A 31 -17.13 -18.13 -18.57
N LEU A 32 -16.84 -17.11 -19.38
CA LEU A 32 -15.72 -17.09 -20.33
C LEU A 32 -14.36 -17.11 -19.62
N GLN A 33 -14.23 -16.43 -18.47
CA GLN A 33 -13.05 -16.55 -17.60
C GLN A 33 -12.92 -17.96 -17.01
N ASN A 34 -14.04 -18.59 -16.67
CA ASN A 34 -14.13 -19.96 -16.11
C ASN A 34 -14.26 -21.06 -17.16
N ARG A 35 -13.79 -20.85 -18.39
CA ARG A 35 -13.87 -21.87 -19.45
C ARG A 35 -13.22 -23.18 -18.97
N PRO A 36 -13.95 -24.31 -18.93
CA PRO A 36 -13.38 -25.60 -18.58
C PRO A 36 -12.38 -25.98 -19.68
N GLY A 37 -11.10 -25.72 -19.42
CA GLY A 37 -10.03 -25.79 -20.42
C GLY A 37 -8.85 -24.85 -20.14
N ARG A 38 -9.03 -23.78 -19.34
CA ARG A 38 -7.88 -23.12 -18.71
C ARG A 38 -7.49 -23.94 -17.48
N MET A 39 -6.49 -24.80 -17.64
CA MET A 39 -5.83 -25.44 -16.49
C MET A 39 -5.36 -24.32 -15.57
N GLN A 40 -5.97 -24.18 -14.39
CA GLN A 40 -5.47 -23.28 -13.36
C GLN A 40 -4.13 -23.86 -12.92
N MET A 41 -3.04 -23.24 -13.34
CA MET A 41 -1.72 -23.62 -12.88
C MET A 41 -1.56 -23.13 -11.44
N PRO A 42 -1.25 -24.03 -10.48
CA PRO A 42 -0.98 -23.62 -9.11
C PRO A 42 0.24 -22.70 -9.10
N VAL A 43 0.15 -21.59 -8.37
CA VAL A 43 1.25 -20.64 -8.18
C VAL A 43 1.88 -20.92 -6.83
N ALA A 44 3.19 -21.23 -6.83
CA ALA A 44 3.95 -21.42 -5.60
C ALA A 44 4.41 -20.06 -5.04
N VAL A 45 4.19 -19.84 -3.74
CA VAL A 45 4.81 -18.74 -3.01
C VAL A 45 6.14 -19.26 -2.48
N VAL A 46 7.24 -18.82 -3.10
CA VAL A 46 8.60 -19.34 -2.81
C VAL A 46 9.38 -18.48 -1.83
N GLY A 47 8.95 -17.24 -1.59
CA GLY A 47 9.56 -16.33 -0.62
C GLY A 47 8.56 -15.28 -0.16
N MET A 48 8.84 -14.72 1.02
CA MET A 48 8.07 -13.63 1.61
C MET A 48 8.98 -12.78 2.47
N ALA A 49 8.68 -11.48 2.55
CA ALA A 49 9.29 -10.56 3.49
C ALA A 49 8.22 -9.55 3.92
N CYS A 50 8.34 -9.02 5.13
CA CYS A 50 7.38 -8.08 5.65
C CYS A 50 7.99 -7.18 6.72
N ARG A 51 7.54 -5.92 6.74
CA ARG A 51 7.82 -4.98 7.81
C ARG A 51 6.48 -4.50 8.36
N LEU A 52 6.16 -4.94 9.57
CA LEU A 52 4.88 -4.72 10.21
C LEU A 52 5.07 -4.26 11.66
N PRO A 53 4.06 -3.56 12.23
CA PRO A 53 4.06 -3.21 13.65
C PRO A 53 4.15 -4.44 14.56
N GLY A 54 4.62 -4.24 15.79
CA GLY A 54 4.84 -5.31 16.77
C GLY A 54 6.22 -5.94 16.64
N HIS A 55 7.24 -5.17 16.20
CA HIS A 55 8.61 -5.64 15.97
C HIS A 55 8.68 -6.81 14.96
N SER A 56 7.76 -6.80 13.99
CA SER A 56 7.61 -7.83 12.97
C SER A 56 8.36 -7.43 11.69
N ASN A 57 9.69 -7.53 11.74
CA ASN A 57 10.59 -7.20 10.63
C ASN A 57 10.88 -8.38 9.68
N SER A 58 10.30 -9.54 9.95
CA SER A 58 10.46 -10.74 9.14
C SER A 58 9.23 -11.64 9.26
N PRO A 59 9.00 -12.55 8.30
CA PRO A 59 7.94 -13.55 8.39
C PRO A 59 8.00 -14.38 9.67
N THR A 60 9.20 -14.74 10.12
CA THR A 60 9.41 -15.51 11.35
C THR A 60 9.07 -14.69 12.59
N ALA A 61 9.51 -13.43 12.66
CA ALA A 61 9.17 -12.54 13.76
C ALA A 61 7.65 -12.29 13.86
N LEU A 62 6.99 -12.11 12.70
CA LEU A 62 5.54 -12.02 12.62
C LEU A 62 4.89 -13.29 13.14
N TRP A 63 5.36 -14.46 12.71
CA TRP A 63 4.82 -15.74 13.15
C TRP A 63 4.95 -15.94 14.66
N ASP A 64 6.12 -15.61 15.24
CA ASP A 64 6.34 -15.68 16.68
C ASP A 64 5.44 -14.71 17.46
N MET A 65 5.19 -13.51 16.92
CA MET A 65 4.24 -12.57 17.51
C MET A 65 2.82 -13.16 17.51
N LEU A 66 2.39 -13.74 16.39
CA LEU A 66 1.06 -14.34 16.25
C LEU A 66 0.88 -15.54 17.19
N LEU A 67 1.88 -16.43 17.29
CA LEU A 67 1.86 -17.57 18.20
C LEU A 67 1.72 -17.15 19.67
N ARG A 68 2.32 -16.02 20.04
CA ARG A 68 2.23 -15.45 21.40
C ARG A 68 0.93 -14.67 21.64
N GLY A 69 0.08 -14.49 20.62
CA GLY A 69 -1.09 -13.62 20.69
C GLY A 69 -0.71 -12.15 20.94
N GLY A 70 0.47 -11.74 20.48
CA GLY A 70 0.97 -10.38 20.65
C GLY A 70 0.09 -9.36 19.95
N ILE A 71 -0.04 -8.17 20.54
CA ILE A 71 -0.76 -7.03 19.97
C ILE A 71 0.23 -5.88 19.84
N ALA A 72 0.35 -5.31 18.64
CA ALA A 72 1.21 -4.16 18.41
C ALA A 72 0.68 -2.92 19.15
N ARG A 73 1.59 -2.07 19.61
CA ARG A 73 1.20 -0.88 20.38
C ARG A 73 0.49 0.12 19.48
N ASN A 74 -0.65 0.62 19.94
CA ASN A 74 -1.43 1.64 19.24
C ASN A 74 -1.05 3.05 19.73
N GLU A 75 0.25 3.32 19.79
CA GLU A 75 0.80 4.60 20.26
C GLU A 75 1.74 5.16 19.19
N PRO A 76 1.48 6.37 18.67
CA PRO A 76 2.37 6.98 17.69
C PRO A 76 3.69 7.38 18.33
N PRO A 77 4.83 7.19 17.64
CA PRO A 77 6.10 7.71 18.11
C PRO A 77 6.06 9.24 18.18
N ALA A 78 6.70 9.80 19.22
CA ALA A 78 6.73 11.25 19.45
C ALA A 78 7.36 12.03 18.28
N SER A 79 8.21 11.39 17.48
CA SER A 79 8.80 11.94 16.26
C SER A 79 7.78 12.22 15.15
N ARG A 80 6.62 11.53 15.15
CA ARG A 80 5.58 11.71 14.13
C ARG A 80 4.61 12.81 14.52
N PHE A 81 3.94 12.67 15.65
CA PHE A 81 3.06 13.70 16.20
C PHE A 81 2.76 13.47 17.69
N SER A 82 2.47 14.55 18.41
CA SER A 82 2.06 14.46 19.81
C SER A 82 0.61 14.01 19.92
N LEU A 83 0.38 12.82 20.49
CA LEU A 83 -0.96 12.27 20.70
C LEU A 83 -1.81 13.17 21.61
N ALA A 84 -1.22 13.71 22.67
CA ALA A 84 -1.92 14.59 23.61
C ALA A 84 -2.53 15.85 22.96
N GLY A 85 -1.90 16.36 21.90
CA GLY A 85 -2.41 17.52 21.16
C GLY A 85 -3.48 17.18 20.12
N HIS A 86 -3.57 15.92 19.69
CA HIS A 86 -4.39 15.49 18.56
C HIS A 86 -5.50 14.52 18.94
N TYR A 87 -5.55 14.01 20.17
CA TYR A 87 -6.52 13.03 20.62
C TYR A 87 -7.60 13.63 21.53
N ASP A 88 -8.87 13.35 21.23
CA ASP A 88 -9.99 13.70 22.11
C ASP A 88 -11.16 12.72 21.94
N LYS A 89 -11.61 12.13 23.05
CA LYS A 89 -12.75 11.18 23.10
C LYS A 89 -14.12 11.88 23.01
N THR A 90 -14.18 13.20 23.22
CA THR A 90 -15.43 13.92 23.51
C THR A 90 -16.07 14.62 22.30
N THR A 91 -15.44 14.60 21.12
CA THR A 91 -15.92 15.18 19.83
C THR A 91 -15.48 16.63 19.53
N LYS A 92 -14.32 17.05 20.04
CA LYS A 92 -13.73 18.33 19.65
C LYS A 92 -13.44 18.38 18.13
N PRO A 93 -13.65 19.52 17.46
CA PRO A 93 -13.23 19.68 16.08
C PRO A 93 -11.70 19.56 15.93
N ARG A 94 -11.24 18.96 14.83
CA ARG A 94 -9.80 18.80 14.49
C ARG A 94 -9.02 17.90 15.47
N THR A 95 -9.69 16.95 16.11
CA THR A 95 -9.05 15.90 16.94
C THR A 95 -9.45 14.51 16.47
N MET A 96 -8.56 13.55 16.66
CA MET A 96 -8.77 12.13 16.42
C MET A 96 -9.53 11.50 17.58
N LYS A 97 -10.49 10.62 17.26
CA LYS A 97 -11.24 9.82 18.24
C LYS A 97 -10.55 8.51 18.63
N SER A 98 -9.61 8.05 17.81
CA SER A 98 -8.77 6.88 18.09
C SER A 98 -7.48 7.34 18.79
N PRO A 99 -6.99 6.61 19.81
CA PRO A 99 -5.73 6.92 20.51
C PRO A 99 -4.48 6.79 19.63
N GLY A 100 -4.62 6.49 18.34
CA GLY A 100 -3.52 6.46 17.39
C GLY A 100 -3.72 5.43 16.28
N GLY A 101 -2.59 5.06 15.68
CA GLY A 101 -2.42 3.89 14.82
C GLY A 101 -1.22 3.06 15.28
N MET A 102 -1.05 1.89 14.67
CA MET A 102 0.13 1.04 14.89
C MET A 102 1.25 1.46 13.93
N PHE A 103 2.47 1.56 14.43
CA PHE A 103 3.64 2.02 13.67
C PHE A 103 4.69 0.92 13.65
N ILE A 104 5.49 0.89 12.58
CA ILE A 104 6.66 0.03 12.49
C ILE A 104 7.69 0.57 13.49
N GLU A 105 8.07 -0.27 14.44
CA GLU A 105 9.07 0.04 15.46
C GLU A 105 10.50 -0.16 14.94
N ASP A 106 11.48 0.43 15.63
CA ASP A 106 12.92 0.28 15.39
C ASP A 106 13.41 0.60 13.96
N MET A 107 12.57 1.30 13.19
CA MET A 107 12.88 1.68 11.82
C MET A 107 12.47 3.12 11.58
N ASP A 108 13.47 3.96 11.34
CA ASP A 108 13.22 5.30 10.83
C ASP A 108 12.86 5.19 9.34
N PRO A 109 11.66 5.64 8.90
CA PRO A 109 11.28 5.63 7.48
C PRO A 109 12.22 6.46 6.59
N GLU A 110 13.06 7.31 7.17
CA GLU A 110 14.05 8.09 6.42
C GLU A 110 15.33 7.28 6.11
N VAL A 111 15.59 6.20 6.86
CA VAL A 111 16.78 5.35 6.68
C VAL A 111 16.56 4.42 5.49
N PHE A 112 17.51 4.44 4.56
CA PHE A 112 17.52 3.63 3.35
C PHE A 112 18.96 3.46 2.85
N ASP A 113 19.34 2.25 2.46
CA ASP A 113 20.66 1.97 1.86
C ASP A 113 20.68 2.26 0.36
N GLY A 114 20.86 3.53 0.01
CA GLY A 114 20.95 3.97 -1.38
C GLY A 114 22.14 3.39 -2.15
N GLN A 115 23.26 3.12 -1.48
CA GLN A 115 24.47 2.62 -2.14
C GLN A 115 24.27 1.19 -2.63
N PHE A 116 23.57 0.37 -1.84
CA PHE A 116 23.21 -0.99 -2.22
C PHE A 116 22.40 -1.04 -3.53
N PHE A 117 21.44 -0.12 -3.71
CA PHE A 117 20.62 -0.03 -4.92
C PHE A 117 21.22 0.83 -6.04
N ASN A 118 22.46 1.29 -5.89
CA ASN A 118 23.13 2.19 -6.83
C ASN A 118 22.34 3.50 -7.09
N ILE A 119 21.70 4.04 -6.05
CA ILE A 119 20.92 5.28 -6.07
C ILE A 119 21.75 6.40 -5.44
N SER A 120 21.79 7.57 -6.08
CA SER A 120 22.55 8.72 -5.56
C SER A 120 21.94 9.25 -4.26
N ARG A 121 22.74 9.90 -3.40
CA ARG A 121 22.25 10.49 -2.15
C ARG A 121 21.12 11.50 -2.39
N THR A 122 21.25 12.32 -3.43
CA THR A 122 20.25 13.35 -3.77
C THR A 122 18.92 12.68 -4.14
N ASP A 123 18.97 11.63 -4.94
CA ASP A 123 17.77 10.88 -5.34
C ASP A 123 17.16 10.16 -4.15
N CYS A 124 17.99 9.56 -3.28
CA CYS A 124 17.52 8.92 -2.06
C CYS A 124 16.69 9.87 -1.19
N ILE A 125 17.12 11.12 -1.03
CA ILE A 125 16.37 12.12 -0.23
C ILE A 125 15.03 12.45 -0.87
N ALA A 126 14.96 12.50 -2.21
CA ALA A 126 13.75 12.81 -2.95
C ALA A 126 12.76 11.64 -3.08
N MET A 127 13.21 10.40 -2.85
CA MET A 127 12.38 9.21 -2.92
C MET A 127 11.32 9.18 -1.82
N GLU A 128 10.14 8.70 -2.17
CA GLU A 128 9.04 8.51 -1.22
C GLU A 128 9.36 7.32 -0.28
N PRO A 129 9.05 7.40 1.04
CA PRO A 129 9.40 6.35 1.99
C PRO A 129 8.84 4.95 1.68
N GLN A 130 7.64 4.82 1.14
CA GLN A 130 7.09 3.52 0.71
C GLN A 130 7.87 2.96 -0.47
N GLN A 131 8.37 3.78 -1.39
CA GLN A 131 9.24 3.30 -2.49
C GLN A 131 10.55 2.74 -1.94
N ARG A 132 11.17 3.41 -0.97
CA ARG A 132 12.40 2.93 -0.31
C ARG A 132 12.16 1.59 0.37
N GLN A 133 11.08 1.51 1.15
CA GLN A 133 10.68 0.27 1.84
C GLN A 133 10.36 -0.87 0.88
N LEU A 134 9.71 -0.57 -0.24
CA LEU A 134 9.39 -1.55 -1.26
C LEU A 134 10.66 -2.19 -1.83
N LEU A 135 11.71 -1.41 -2.09
CA LEU A 135 12.97 -1.93 -2.61
C LEU A 135 13.65 -2.87 -1.61
N GLU A 136 13.74 -2.49 -0.34
CA GLU A 136 14.33 -3.34 0.70
C GLU A 136 13.53 -4.64 0.89
N VAL A 137 12.21 -4.54 1.04
CA VAL A 137 11.36 -5.72 1.27
C VAL A 137 11.33 -6.64 0.04
N ALA A 138 11.37 -6.08 -1.18
CA ALA A 138 11.47 -6.89 -2.39
C ALA A 138 12.80 -7.66 -2.44
N TYR A 139 13.91 -7.02 -2.05
CA TYR A 139 15.21 -7.68 -1.98
C TYR A 139 15.23 -8.77 -0.90
N GLU A 140 14.76 -8.49 0.32
CA GLU A 140 14.63 -9.49 1.40
C GLU A 140 13.75 -10.67 1.00
N CYS A 141 12.71 -10.44 0.20
CA CYS A 141 11.83 -11.49 -0.30
C CYS A 141 12.57 -12.43 -1.26
N LEU A 142 13.42 -11.88 -2.14
CA LEU A 142 14.26 -12.67 -3.05
C LEU A 142 15.30 -13.49 -2.30
N GLU A 143 15.95 -12.90 -1.30
CA GLU A 143 16.90 -13.59 -0.41
C GLU A 143 16.22 -14.74 0.35
N ASN A 144 15.03 -14.51 0.92
CA ASN A 144 14.25 -15.55 1.59
C ASN A 144 13.80 -16.66 0.62
N ALA A 145 13.61 -16.34 -0.66
CA ALA A 145 13.32 -17.34 -1.70
C ALA A 145 14.57 -18.13 -2.14
N GLY A 146 15.77 -17.69 -1.74
CA GLY A 146 17.04 -18.24 -2.24
C GLY A 146 17.27 -17.94 -3.73
N VAL A 147 16.66 -16.86 -4.25
CA VAL A 147 16.76 -16.47 -5.66
C VAL A 147 17.73 -15.29 -5.78
N PRO A 148 18.91 -15.46 -6.38
CA PRO A 148 19.86 -14.37 -6.54
C PRO A 148 19.33 -13.35 -7.57
N LEU A 149 19.68 -12.07 -7.38
CA LEU A 149 19.17 -10.98 -8.22
C LEU A 149 19.57 -11.15 -9.70
N GLU A 150 20.74 -11.73 -9.96
CA GLU A 150 21.26 -12.04 -11.29
C GLU A 150 20.39 -13.06 -12.03
N ALA A 151 19.73 -13.98 -11.31
CA ALA A 151 18.83 -14.96 -11.91
C ALA A 151 17.52 -14.33 -12.39
N VAL A 152 17.12 -13.19 -11.83
CA VAL A 152 15.91 -12.44 -12.23
C VAL A 152 16.24 -11.41 -13.31
N SER A 153 17.48 -10.92 -13.34
CA SER A 153 17.95 -9.96 -14.34
C SER A 153 17.75 -10.48 -15.78
N ASN A 154 17.23 -9.63 -16.66
CA ASN A 154 16.89 -9.94 -18.06
C ASN A 154 15.85 -11.05 -18.27
N THR A 155 15.07 -11.41 -17.24
CA THR A 155 13.95 -12.36 -17.38
C THR A 155 12.63 -11.64 -17.60
N SER A 156 11.61 -12.38 -18.07
CA SER A 156 10.24 -11.87 -18.17
C SER A 156 9.53 -11.93 -16.81
N THR A 157 10.01 -11.12 -15.85
CA THR A 157 9.46 -11.05 -14.50
C THR A 157 8.49 -9.89 -14.37
N GLY A 158 7.26 -10.18 -13.93
CA GLY A 158 6.22 -9.18 -13.68
C GLY A 158 6.25 -8.71 -12.23
N VAL A 159 6.07 -7.40 -12.02
CA VAL A 159 5.98 -6.78 -10.69
C VAL A 159 4.62 -6.11 -10.55
N VAL A 160 3.88 -6.47 -9.50
CA VAL A 160 2.56 -5.90 -9.18
C VAL A 160 2.60 -5.36 -7.76
N VAL A 161 2.30 -4.06 -7.60
CA VAL A 161 2.41 -3.36 -6.32
C VAL A 161 1.11 -2.62 -6.02
N GLY A 162 0.56 -2.85 -4.84
CA GLY A 162 -0.50 -2.03 -4.27
C GLY A 162 0.11 -0.89 -3.45
N THR A 163 -0.06 0.35 -3.88
CA THR A 163 0.43 1.54 -3.18
C THR A 163 -0.64 2.60 -3.10
N ASN A 164 -0.57 3.44 -2.06
CA ASN A 164 -1.45 4.57 -1.86
C ASN A 164 -0.58 5.81 -1.65
N PHE A 165 -1.08 6.98 -2.05
CA PHE A 165 -0.38 8.23 -1.78
C PHE A 165 -0.44 8.57 -0.29
N ILE A 166 0.66 8.35 0.44
CA ILE A 166 0.88 8.91 1.77
C ILE A 166 1.53 10.28 1.52
N GLY A 167 0.84 11.35 1.93
CA GLY A 167 1.14 12.73 1.56
C GLY A 167 2.42 13.32 2.17
N VAL A 168 3.59 12.72 1.95
CA VAL A 168 4.89 13.36 2.29
C VAL A 168 5.12 14.64 1.48
N TYR A 169 4.65 14.69 0.23
CA TYR A 169 4.73 15.89 -0.61
C TYR A 169 3.85 17.06 -0.13
N PHE A 170 2.75 16.79 0.58
CA PHE A 170 1.88 17.86 1.10
C PHE A 170 2.53 18.62 2.27
N LEU A 171 3.39 17.96 3.05
CA LEU A 171 4.15 18.63 4.10
C LEU A 171 5.35 19.41 3.53
N SER A 172 6.00 18.90 2.48
CA SER A 172 7.12 19.60 1.83
C SER A 172 6.70 20.85 1.05
N ILE A 173 5.54 20.84 0.38
CA ILE A 173 5.02 22.03 -0.32
C ILE A 173 4.56 23.12 0.66
N ARG A 174 4.22 22.76 1.91
CA ARG A 174 3.87 23.70 2.98
C ARG A 174 5.11 24.28 3.70
N MET A 175 6.28 23.66 3.56
CA MET A 175 7.54 24.04 4.22
C MET A 175 8.50 24.85 3.33
N GLY A 176 8.05 25.35 2.17
CA GLY A 176 8.75 26.39 1.43
C GLY A 176 10.08 25.95 0.80
N ILE A 177 10.04 24.99 -0.12
CA ILE A 177 11.02 24.99 -1.22
C ILE A 177 10.38 25.83 -2.33
N ASP A 178 10.65 27.13 -2.27
CA ASP A 178 10.40 28.06 -3.36
C ASP A 178 11.42 27.78 -4.46
N CYS A 179 10.95 27.26 -5.59
CA CYS A 179 11.49 27.59 -6.90
C CYS A 179 10.57 28.64 -7.52
#